data_AF-A0A8J5ZVY7-F1
#
_entry.id   AF-A0A8J5ZVY7-F1
#
_cell.length_a   1.000
_cell.length_b   1.000
_cell.length_c   1.000
_cell.angle_alpha   90.00
_cell.angle_beta   90.00
_cell.angle_gamma   90.00
#
_symmetry.space_group_name_H-M   'P 1'
#
loop_
_entity.id
_entity.type
_entity.pdbx_description
1 polymer ?
#
loop_
_entity_poly.entity_id
_entity_poly.type
_entity_poly.pdbx_seq_one_letter_code
_entity_poly.pdbx_strand_id
1 'polypeptide(L)'
;CYSDFLNEDFDVKAYTSQSIHQAVIAEQLAKLAQGISQLDKELHLQVVARHEDLLAQATGIESLEGVLQMMQTRIGALQGAVDRMKAKIVEPYNKIVARTAQLARLQVACDLLRRIIRILYLSKRLQGQLQGGSKEITKAAQSLNEL
;
A
#
# COMPACT_ATOMS: atom_id res chain seq x y z
N CYS A 1 46.41 -43.40 58.17
CA CYS A 1 45.22 -44.18 57.79
C CYS A 1 44.88 -45.34 58.74
N TYR A 2 45.80 -45.79 59.63
CA TYR A 2 45.48 -46.86 60.60
C TYR A 2 45.38 -46.40 62.06
N SER A 3 45.72 -45.13 62.35
CA SER A 3 45.68 -44.56 63.70
C SER A 3 44.31 -44.64 64.37
N ASP A 4 43.25 -44.48 63.57
CA ASP A 4 41.88 -44.43 64.09
C ASP A 4 41.38 -45.80 64.56
N PHE A 5 41.95 -46.88 63.99
CA PHE A 5 41.68 -48.27 64.35
C PHE A 5 42.45 -48.74 65.60
N LEU A 6 43.38 -47.91 66.10
CA LEU A 6 44.23 -48.22 67.27
C LEU A 6 43.71 -47.55 68.56
N ASN A 7 42.61 -46.80 68.51
CA ASN A 7 41.96 -46.22 69.68
C ASN A 7 41.20 -47.28 70.49
N GLU A 8 41.30 -47.24 71.82
CA GLU A 8 40.62 -48.20 72.71
C GLU A 8 39.08 -48.15 72.59
N ASP A 9 38.52 -46.99 72.22
CA ASP A 9 37.08 -46.77 72.02
C ASP A 9 36.63 -46.95 70.55
N PHE A 10 37.42 -47.60 69.71
CA PHE A 10 37.10 -47.74 68.28
C PHE A 10 35.82 -48.57 68.07
N ASP A 11 34.74 -47.87 67.69
CA ASP A 11 33.46 -48.50 67.34
C ASP A 11 33.42 -48.86 65.85
N VAL A 12 33.68 -50.13 65.57
CA VAL A 12 33.59 -50.74 64.24
C VAL A 12 32.23 -50.48 63.59
N LYS A 13 31.13 -50.52 64.37
CA LYS A 13 29.76 -50.33 63.84
C LYS A 13 29.53 -48.89 63.42
N ALA A 14 30.00 -47.93 64.22
CA ALA A 14 29.92 -46.50 63.86
C ALA A 14 30.78 -46.20 62.63
N TYR A 15 32.02 -46.70 62.58
CA TYR A 15 32.92 -46.49 61.43
C TYR A 15 32.38 -47.12 60.14
N THR A 16 31.85 -48.35 60.21
CA THR A 16 31.24 -49.01 59.04
C THR A 16 29.96 -48.31 58.60
N SER A 17 29.08 -47.90 59.53
CA SER A 17 27.87 -47.12 59.21
C SER A 17 28.21 -45.78 58.52
N GLN A 18 29.21 -45.05 59.03
CA GLN A 18 29.67 -43.79 58.43
C GLN A 18 30.28 -43.99 57.04
N SER A 19 31.11 -45.01 56.88
CA SER A 19 31.71 -45.37 55.59
C SER A 19 30.66 -45.79 54.57
N ILE A 20 29.64 -46.55 54.99
CA ILE A 20 28.49 -46.91 54.15
C ILE A 20 27.71 -45.65 53.75
N HIS A 21 27.42 -44.74 54.68
CA HIS A 21 26.74 -43.48 54.38
C HIS A 21 27.51 -42.61 53.38
N GLN A 22 28.83 -42.49 53.51
CA GLN A 22 29.66 -41.76 52.55
C GLN A 22 29.66 -42.41 51.17
N ALA A 23 29.72 -43.74 51.10
CA ALA A 23 29.62 -44.47 49.84
C ALA A 23 28.27 -44.22 49.15
N VAL A 24 27.16 -44.21 49.91
CA VAL A 24 25.82 -43.88 49.38
C VAL A 24 25.76 -42.44 48.88
N ILE A 25 26.34 -41.46 49.58
CA ILE A 25 26.39 -40.06 49.13
C ILE A 25 27.19 -39.94 47.82
N ALA A 26 28.34 -40.61 47.74
CA ALA A 26 29.16 -40.62 46.53
C ALA A 26 28.40 -41.23 45.34
N GLU A 27 27.63 -42.30 45.56
CA GLU A 27 26.77 -42.91 44.53
C GLU A 27 25.69 -41.94 44.04
N GLN A 28 25.03 -41.20 44.95
CA GLN A 28 24.01 -40.22 44.57
C GLN A 28 24.61 -39.03 43.80
N LEU A 29 25.79 -38.55 44.20
CA LEU A 29 26.52 -37.52 43.45
C LEU A 29 26.90 -37.99 42.05
N ALA A 30 27.34 -39.25 41.91
CA ALA A 30 27.65 -39.84 40.61
C ALA A 30 26.41 -39.93 39.71
N LYS A 31 25.25 -40.33 40.26
CA LYS A 31 23.97 -40.34 39.54
C LYS A 31 23.53 -38.94 39.11
N LEU A 32 23.69 -37.94 39.97
CA LEU A 32 23.36 -36.55 39.63
C LEU A 32 24.27 -36.02 38.52
N ALA A 33 25.58 -36.26 38.61
CA ALA A 33 26.53 -35.87 37.57
C ALA A 33 26.22 -36.55 36.22
N GLN A 34 25.83 -37.83 36.26
CA GLN A 34 25.37 -38.55 35.07
C GLN A 34 24.09 -37.94 34.49
N GLY A 35 23.12 -37.61 35.35
CA GLY A 35 21.88 -36.94 34.94
C GLY A 35 22.11 -35.58 34.31
N ILE A 36 23.01 -34.77 34.87
CA ILE A 36 23.41 -33.47 34.29
C ILE A 36 24.04 -33.66 32.91
N SER A 37 24.95 -34.64 32.77
CA SER A 37 25.62 -34.92 31.50
C SER A 37 24.65 -35.44 30.43
N GLN A 38 23.64 -36.22 30.82
CA GLN A 38 22.55 -36.63 29.92
C GLN A 38 21.68 -35.46 29.50
N LEU A 39 21.32 -34.57 30.44
CA LEU A 39 20.51 -33.38 30.15
C LEU A 39 21.24 -32.45 29.17
N ASP A 40 22.55 -32.24 29.38
CA ASP A 40 23.39 -31.42 28.50
C ASP A 40 23.44 -31.99 27.07
N LYS A 41 23.61 -33.31 26.95
CA LYS A 41 23.59 -33.99 25.65
C LYS A 41 22.24 -33.85 24.95
N GLU A 42 21.14 -34.05 25.66
CA GLU A 42 19.79 -33.95 25.09
C GLU A 42 19.46 -32.51 24.68
N LEU A 43 19.88 -31.53 25.50
CA LEU A 43 19.71 -30.11 25.20
C LEU A 43 20.50 -29.71 23.96
N HIS A 44 21.74 -30.18 23.84
CA HIS A 44 22.55 -29.98 22.63
C HIS A 44 21.88 -30.60 21.40
N LEU A 45 21.37 -31.85 21.50
CA LEU A 45 20.66 -32.50 20.41
C LEU A 45 19.40 -31.74 19.98
N GLN A 46 18.61 -31.22 20.93
CA GLN A 46 17.42 -30.41 20.62
C GLN A 46 17.79 -29.08 19.95
N VAL A 47 18.85 -28.42 20.40
CA VAL A 47 19.36 -27.19 19.79
C VAL A 47 19.83 -27.44 18.37
N VAL A 48 20.64 -28.48 18.16
CA VAL A 48 21.13 -28.89 16.84
C VAL A 48 20.01 -29.46 15.96
N ALA A 49 18.94 -30.03 16.53
CA ALA A 49 17.83 -30.48 15.71
C ALA A 49 17.04 -29.32 15.08
N ARG A 50 17.02 -28.14 15.72
CA ARG A 50 16.17 -27.01 15.32
C ARG A 50 16.91 -25.80 14.74
N HIS A 51 18.22 -25.71 14.92
CA HIS A 51 18.99 -24.55 14.49
C HIS A 51 18.99 -24.29 12.97
N GLU A 52 19.12 -25.34 12.15
CA GLU A 52 19.07 -25.27 10.68
C GLU A 52 17.71 -24.77 10.20
N ASP A 53 16.61 -25.29 10.78
CA ASP A 53 15.25 -24.86 10.43
C ASP A 53 15.01 -23.38 10.79
N LEU A 54 15.48 -22.94 11.96
CA LEU A 54 15.37 -21.55 12.39
C LEU A 54 16.22 -20.60 11.52
N LEU A 55 17.42 -21.03 11.13
CA LEU A 55 18.28 -20.29 10.20
C LEU A 55 17.64 -20.18 8.82
N ALA A 56 17.13 -21.29 8.29
CA ALA A 56 16.43 -21.31 7.00
C ALA A 56 15.19 -20.40 7.02
N GLN A 57 14.43 -20.40 8.11
CA GLN A 57 13.30 -19.49 8.30
C GLN A 57 13.75 -18.02 8.35
N ALA A 58 14.82 -17.71 9.09
CA ALA A 58 15.36 -16.35 9.17
C ALA A 58 15.80 -15.84 7.79
N THR A 59 16.54 -16.64 7.02
CA THR A 59 16.92 -16.31 5.64
C THR A 59 15.71 -16.17 4.73
N GLY A 60 14.69 -17.02 4.92
CA GLY A 60 13.42 -16.92 4.19
C GLY A 60 12.69 -15.60 4.46
N ILE A 61 12.66 -15.14 5.71
CA ILE A 61 12.07 -13.87 6.11
C ILE A 61 12.83 -12.69 5.47
N GLU A 62 14.16 -12.70 5.52
CA GLU A 62 15.00 -11.65 4.92
C GLU A 62 14.78 -11.56 3.40
N SER A 63 14.69 -12.70 2.72
CA SER A 63 14.35 -12.75 1.29
C SER A 63 12.97 -12.16 0.99
N LEU A 64 11.97 -12.51 1.80
CA LEU A 64 10.61 -11.99 1.66
C LEU A 64 10.54 -10.48 1.90
N GLU A 65 11.28 -9.96 2.88
CA GLU A 65 11.40 -8.52 3.14
C GLU A 65 11.96 -7.78 1.91
N GLY A 66 12.99 -8.34 1.27
CA GLY A 66 13.54 -7.81 0.02
C GLY A 66 12.50 -7.77 -1.12
N VAL A 67 11.69 -8.83 -1.26
CA VAL A 67 10.60 -8.87 -2.26
C VAL A 67 9.53 -7.83 -1.96
N LEU A 68 9.13 -7.69 -0.68
CA LEU A 68 8.14 -6.70 -0.25
C LEU A 68 8.63 -5.27 -0.49
N GLN A 69 9.89 -4.97 -0.19
CA GLN A 69 10.50 -3.67 -0.45
C GLN A 69 10.53 -3.35 -1.95
N MET A 70 10.85 -4.34 -2.79
CA MET A 70 10.80 -4.19 -4.24
C MET A 70 9.36 -3.94 -4.72
N MET A 71 8.37 -4.67 -4.19
CA MET A 71 6.96 -4.46 -4.52
C MET A 71 6.50 -3.05 -4.14
N GLN A 72 6.81 -2.60 -2.93
CA GLN A 72 6.45 -1.26 -2.46
C GLN A 72 7.01 -0.17 -3.38
N THR A 73 8.28 -0.31 -3.79
CA THR A 73 8.92 0.62 -4.73
C THR A 73 8.21 0.63 -6.09
N ARG A 74 7.87 -0.55 -6.63
CA ARG A 74 7.16 -0.68 -7.92
C ARG A 74 5.74 -0.12 -7.85
N ILE A 75 5.02 -0.35 -6.76
CA ILE A 75 3.68 0.21 -6.52
C ILE A 75 3.76 1.73 -6.49
N GLY A 76 4.74 2.31 -5.77
CA GLY A 76 4.96 3.76 -5.74
C GLY A 76 5.24 4.34 -7.13
N ALA A 77 6.08 3.67 -7.93
CA ALA A 77 6.37 4.09 -9.30
C ALA A 77 5.12 4.03 -10.20
N LEU A 78 4.30 2.98 -10.06
CA LEU A 78 3.05 2.82 -10.80
C LEU A 78 2.04 3.90 -10.43
N GLN A 79 1.86 4.18 -9.14
CA GLN A 79 1.00 5.26 -8.66
C GLN A 79 1.42 6.60 -9.27
N GLY A 80 2.72 6.92 -9.25
CA GLY A 80 3.23 8.14 -9.87
C GLY A 80 3.02 8.19 -11.40
N ALA A 81 3.05 7.04 -12.09
CA ALA A 81 2.75 6.97 -13.51
C ALA A 81 1.27 7.25 -13.81
N VAL A 82 0.36 6.70 -13.00
CA VAL A 82 -1.08 6.95 -13.08
C VAL A 82 -1.40 8.42 -12.84
N ASP A 83 -0.79 9.05 -11.82
CA ASP A 83 -1.00 10.47 -11.53
C ASP A 83 -0.54 11.36 -12.70
N ARG A 84 0.61 11.04 -13.31
CA ARG A 84 1.09 11.73 -14.52
C ARG A 84 0.14 11.53 -15.71
N MET A 85 -0.40 10.33 -15.91
CA MET A 85 -1.39 10.07 -16.95
C MET A 85 -2.66 10.89 -16.74
N LYS A 86 -3.16 10.96 -15.49
CA LYS A 86 -4.34 11.76 -15.15
C LYS A 86 -4.11 13.24 -15.48
N ALA A 87 -2.96 13.80 -15.11
CA ALA A 87 -2.61 15.19 -15.42
C ALA A 87 -2.46 15.44 -16.92
N LYS A 88 -1.90 14.48 -17.67
CA LYS A 88 -1.65 14.63 -19.12
C LYS A 88 -2.84 14.30 -20.02
N ILE A 89 -3.84 13.56 -19.52
CA ILE A 89 -4.95 13.06 -20.34
C ILE A 89 -6.29 13.59 -19.84
N VAL A 90 -6.61 13.36 -18.57
CA VAL A 90 -7.93 13.66 -18.02
C VAL A 90 -8.16 15.17 -17.93
N GLU A 91 -7.17 15.94 -17.46
CA GLU A 91 -7.33 17.40 -17.37
C GLU A 91 -7.43 18.08 -18.75
N PRO A 92 -6.56 17.78 -19.75
CA PRO A 92 -6.73 18.34 -21.09
C PRO A 92 -8.05 17.94 -21.74
N TYR A 93 -8.49 16.69 -21.55
CA TYR A 93 -9.79 16.23 -22.04
C TYR A 93 -10.93 17.09 -21.48
N ASN A 94 -10.97 17.28 -20.15
CA ASN A 94 -11.99 18.11 -19.52
C ASN A 94 -11.96 19.57 -20.03
N LYS A 95 -10.76 20.12 -20.25
CA LYS A 95 -10.60 21.47 -20.85
C LYS A 95 -11.14 21.52 -22.27
N ILE A 96 -10.91 20.49 -23.09
CA ILE A 96 -11.43 20.42 -24.46
C ILE A 96 -12.95 20.33 -24.44
N VAL A 97 -13.54 19.46 -23.62
CA VAL A 97 -15.01 19.34 -23.48
C VAL A 97 -15.64 20.68 -23.11
N ALA A 98 -15.09 21.37 -22.11
CA ALA A 98 -15.58 22.68 -21.68
C ALA A 98 -15.47 23.74 -22.80
N ARG A 99 -14.33 23.80 -23.50
CA ARG A 99 -14.11 24.74 -24.61
C ARG A 99 -15.00 24.45 -25.81
N THR A 100 -15.24 23.18 -26.15
CA THR A 100 -16.16 22.78 -27.22
C THR A 100 -17.59 23.21 -26.89
N ALA A 101 -18.04 23.02 -25.64
CA ALA A 101 -19.35 23.50 -25.21
C ALA A 101 -19.47 25.04 -25.28
N GLN A 102 -18.42 25.76 -24.88
CA GLN A 102 -18.38 27.23 -25.02
C GLN A 102 -18.43 27.67 -26.49
N LEU A 103 -17.67 27.00 -27.36
CA LEU A 103 -17.65 27.30 -28.79
C LEU A 103 -19.02 27.08 -29.44
N ALA A 104 -19.71 25.98 -29.10
CA ALA A 104 -21.07 25.71 -29.59
C ALA A 104 -22.05 26.81 -29.16
N ARG A 105 -21.98 27.26 -27.88
CA ARG A 105 -22.81 28.37 -27.38
C ARG A 105 -22.51 29.69 -28.09
N LEU A 106 -21.23 29.97 -28.37
CA LEU A 106 -20.82 31.16 -29.11
C LEU A 106 -21.29 31.14 -30.57
N GLN A 107 -21.25 29.98 -31.23
CA GLN A 107 -21.79 29.82 -32.58
C GLN A 107 -23.29 30.14 -32.62
N VAL A 108 -24.06 29.57 -31.69
CA VAL A 108 -25.49 29.87 -31.56
C VAL A 108 -25.73 31.36 -31.31
N ALA A 109 -24.96 31.98 -30.41
CA ALA A 109 -25.07 33.41 -30.16
C ALA A 109 -24.76 34.25 -31.42
N CYS A 110 -23.70 33.91 -32.16
CA CYS A 110 -23.36 34.57 -33.42
C CYS A 110 -24.48 34.43 -34.46
N ASP A 111 -25.09 33.26 -34.58
CA ASP A 111 -26.20 33.04 -35.53
C ASP A 111 -27.45 33.83 -35.14
N LEU A 112 -27.76 33.90 -33.85
CA LEU A 112 -28.83 34.76 -33.35
C LEU A 112 -28.55 36.23 -33.65
N LEU A 113 -27.32 36.72 -33.42
CA LEU A 113 -26.93 38.09 -33.74
C LEU A 113 -27.06 38.39 -35.24
N ARG A 114 -26.65 37.48 -36.12
CA ARG A 114 -26.82 37.63 -37.58
C ARG A 114 -28.29 37.71 -37.96
N ARG A 115 -29.15 36.88 -37.37
CA ARG A 115 -30.60 36.93 -37.58
C ARG A 115 -31.20 38.26 -37.11
N ILE A 116 -30.80 38.73 -35.92
CA ILE A 116 -31.24 40.03 -35.38
C ILE A 116 -30.83 41.17 -36.31
N ILE A 117 -29.57 41.21 -36.76
CA ILE A 117 -29.08 42.24 -37.70
C ILE A 117 -29.91 42.24 -38.99
N ARG A 118 -30.19 41.06 -39.55
CA ARG A 118 -31.02 40.93 -40.76
C ARG A 118 -32.44 41.47 -40.52
N ILE A 119 -33.07 41.10 -39.40
CA ILE A 119 -34.42 41.58 -39.04
C ILE A 119 -34.43 43.10 -38.86
N LEU A 120 -33.43 43.67 -38.18
CA LEU A 120 -33.30 45.12 -38.01
C LEU A 120 -33.14 45.86 -39.34
N TYR A 121 -32.31 45.32 -40.24
CA TYR A 121 -32.13 45.88 -41.58
C TYR A 121 -33.43 45.85 -42.38
N LEU A 122 -34.12 44.71 -42.44
CA LEU A 122 -35.37 44.56 -43.17
C LEU A 122 -36.48 45.45 -42.57
N SER A 123 -36.57 45.52 -41.24
CA SER A 123 -37.51 46.42 -40.54
C SER A 123 -37.28 47.89 -40.90
N LYS A 124 -36.02 48.34 -40.91
CA LYS A 124 -35.67 49.72 -41.30
C LYS A 124 -35.98 49.99 -42.77
N ARG A 125 -35.70 49.02 -43.66
CA ARG A 125 -36.01 49.13 -45.09
C ARG A 125 -37.52 49.21 -45.32
N LEU A 126 -38.29 48.37 -44.64
CA LEU A 126 -39.75 48.37 -44.70
C LEU A 126 -40.32 49.71 -44.23
N GLN A 127 -39.84 50.24 -43.09
CA GLN A 127 -40.25 51.57 -42.61
C GLN A 127 -39.99 52.67 -43.66
N GLY A 128 -38.82 52.66 -44.31
CA GLY A 128 -38.52 53.60 -45.39
C GLY A 128 -39.44 53.46 -46.60
N GLN A 129 -39.77 52.22 -47.01
CA GLN A 129 -40.68 51.95 -48.13
C GLN A 129 -42.12 52.40 -47.82
N LEU A 130 -42.59 52.20 -46.58
CA LEU A 130 -43.92 52.65 -46.14
C LEU A 130 -44.04 54.19 -46.14
N GLN A 131 -42.95 54.91 -45.84
CA GLN A 131 -42.92 56.37 -45.93
C GLN A 131 -42.98 56.88 -47.39
N GLY A 132 -42.59 56.06 -48.37
CA GLY A 132 -42.68 56.38 -49.80
C GLY A 132 -44.11 56.34 -50.38
N GLY A 133 -45.11 55.95 -49.58
CA GLY A 133 -46.52 55.95 -49.96
C GLY A 133 -46.87 54.92 -51.06
N SER A 134 -47.95 55.18 -51.80
CA SER A 134 -48.54 54.20 -52.74
C SER A 134 -47.60 53.69 -53.83
N LYS A 135 -46.53 54.43 -54.17
CA LYS A 135 -45.56 54.05 -55.21
C LYS A 135 -44.63 52.92 -54.78
N GLU A 136 -44.44 52.71 -53.48
CA GLU A 136 -43.49 51.73 -52.93
C GLU A 136 -44.19 50.53 -52.24
N ILE A 137 -45.53 50.46 -52.28
CA ILE A 137 -46.34 49.41 -51.64
C ILE A 137 -45.91 47.99 -52.06
N THR A 138 -45.64 47.76 -53.35
CA THR A 138 -45.22 46.45 -53.83
C THR A 138 -43.87 46.03 -53.24
N LYS A 139 -42.95 47.00 -53.06
CA LYS A 139 -41.62 46.72 -52.47
C LYS A 139 -41.71 46.51 -50.95
N ALA A 140 -42.64 47.21 -50.28
CA ALA A 140 -42.95 46.98 -48.87
C ALA A 140 -43.51 45.56 -48.65
N ALA A 141 -44.44 45.11 -49.50
CA ALA A 141 -44.98 43.75 -49.44
C ALA A 141 -43.88 42.68 -49.62
N GLN A 142 -42.93 42.91 -50.52
CA GLN A 142 -41.78 42.01 -50.69
C GLN A 142 -40.87 41.99 -49.46
N SER A 143 -40.54 43.15 -48.88
CA SER A 143 -39.73 43.21 -47.64
C SER A 143 -40.40 42.50 -46.46
N LEU A 144 -41.73 42.54 -46.38
CA LEU A 144 -42.50 41.81 -45.36
C LEU A 144 -42.39 40.29 -45.54
N ASN A 145 -42.32 39.80 -46.78
CA ASN A 145 -42.14 38.38 -47.08
C ASN A 145 -40.70 37.88 -46.82
N GLU A 146 -39.71 38.77 -46.76
CA GLU A 146 -38.30 38.43 -46.50
C GLU A 146 -37.91 38.42 -45.01
N LEU A 147 -38.80 38.97 -44.16
CA LEU A 147 -38.71 39.03 -42.69
C LEU A 147 -39.06 37.68 -42.06
#